data_AF-L0HNW2-F1
#
_entry.id   AF-L0HNW2-F1
#
_cell.length_a   1.000
_cell.length_b   1.000
_cell.length_c   1.000
_cell.angle_alpha   90.00
_cell.angle_beta   90.00
_cell.angle_gamma   90.00
#
_symmetry.space_group_name_H-M   'P 1'
#
loop_
_entity.id
_entity.type
_entity.pdbx_description
1 polymer ?
#
loop_
_entity_poly.entity_id
_entity_poly.type
_entity_poly.pdbx_seq_one_letter_code
_entity_poly.pdbx_strand_id
1 'polypeptide(L)'
;VKKLAKKYAAFLASDSVIKMIPRLLGPGLNKAGKFPTLIGQNDNLEGKIEEIKASIKFQLKKVLCLGVAIGHVGMAEKELYVNTQMAINFLVSLL
;
A
#
# COMPACT_ATOMS: atom_id res chain seq x y z
N VAL A 1 16.26 9.94 2.07
CA VAL A 1 14.83 9.53 2.21
C VAL A 1 13.92 10.01 1.07
N LYS A 2 13.84 11.32 0.75
CA LYS A 2 12.92 11.82 -0.30
C LYS A 2 13.07 11.17 -1.69
N LYS A 3 14.29 10.89 -2.16
CA LYS A 3 14.52 10.19 -3.45
C LYS A 3 13.98 8.76 -3.44
N LEU A 4 14.27 7.99 -2.38
CA LEU A 4 13.78 6.61 -2.22
C LEU A 4 12.25 6.58 -2.07
N ALA A 5 11.69 7.46 -1.23
CA ALA A 5 10.25 7.58 -1.03
C ALA A 5 9.49 8.02 -2.29
N LYS A 6 10.15 8.65 -3.27
CA LYS A 6 9.53 9.01 -4.54
C LYS A 6 9.61 7.89 -5.58
N LYS A 7 10.66 7.05 -5.52
CA LYS A 7 10.94 5.98 -6.49
C LYS A 7 10.12 4.71 -6.24
N TYR A 8 9.81 4.38 -4.99
CA TYR A 8 9.08 3.15 -4.63
C TYR A 8 7.72 3.45 -4.03
N ALA A 9 6.72 2.63 -4.36
CA ALA A 9 5.34 2.75 -3.86
C ALA A 9 5.19 2.20 -2.44
N ALA A 10 5.82 1.05 -2.15
CA ALA A 10 5.79 0.37 -0.86
C ALA A 10 7.20 -0.01 -0.40
N PHE A 11 7.35 -0.18 0.91
CA PHE A 11 8.58 -0.66 1.54
C PHE A 11 8.25 -1.89 2.39
N LEU A 12 9.19 -2.83 2.44
CA LEU A 12 9.10 -4.03 3.26
C LEU A 12 10.24 -3.99 4.28
N ALA A 13 9.94 -4.37 5.52
CA ALA A 13 10.94 -4.38 6.59
C ALA A 13 10.80 -5.64 7.45
N SER A 14 11.93 -6.28 7.73
CA SER A 14 12.02 -7.37 8.70
C SER A 14 11.79 -6.86 10.13
N ASP A 15 11.35 -7.75 11.03
CA ASP A 15 11.04 -7.41 12.43
C ASP A 15 12.20 -6.75 13.20
N SER A 16 13.43 -7.18 12.91
CA SER A 16 14.65 -6.58 13.48
C SER A 16 14.88 -5.13 13.02
N VAL A 17 14.47 -4.79 11.80
CA VAL A 17 14.76 -3.49 11.17
C VAL A 17 13.62 -2.50 11.40
N ILE A 18 12.37 -2.94 11.53
CA ILE A 18 11.20 -2.05 11.64
C ILE A 18 11.29 -1.09 12.84
N LYS A 19 11.91 -1.52 13.94
CA LYS A 19 12.11 -0.71 15.16
C LYS A 19 13.16 0.39 14.96
N MET A 20 14.11 0.20 14.05
CA MET A 20 15.15 1.18 13.73
C MET A 20 14.71 2.21 12.68
N ILE A 21 13.72 1.89 11.85
CA ILE A 21 13.28 2.74 10.73
C ILE A 21 12.81 4.13 11.16
N PRO A 22 12.00 4.30 12.23
CA PRO A 22 11.59 5.63 12.69
C PRO A 22 12.78 6.51 13.12
N ARG A 23 13.81 5.90 13.71
CA ARG A 23 15.02 6.60 14.19
C ARG A 23 15.97 6.97 13.04
N LEU A 24 16.18 6.06 12.08
CA LEU A 24 17.12 6.27 10.97
C LEU A 24 16.54 7.09 9.81
N LEU A 25 15.29 6.82 9.42
CA LEU A 25 14.66 7.45 8.26
C LEU A 25 13.77 8.65 8.66
N GLY A 26 13.62 8.88 9.96
CA GLY A 26 12.82 9.96 10.52
C GLY A 26 11.34 9.89 10.13
N PRO A 27 10.54 10.91 10.49
CA PRO A 27 9.11 10.97 10.14
C PRO A 27 8.85 11.13 8.63
N GLY A 28 9.90 11.25 7.80
CA GLY A 28 9.79 11.52 6.37
C GLY A 28 9.08 10.42 5.58
N LEU A 29 9.23 9.15 5.97
CA LEU A 29 8.51 8.02 5.36
C LEU A 29 7.05 7.94 5.83
N ASN A 30 6.80 8.23 7.11
CA ASN A 30 5.45 8.21 7.66
C ASN A 30 4.60 9.35 7.08
N LYS A 31 5.15 10.56 7.00
CA LYS A 31 4.48 11.71 6.36
C LYS A 31 4.20 11.49 4.86
N ALA A 32 5.00 10.65 4.20
CA ALA A 32 4.79 10.27 2.80
C ALA A 32 3.74 9.16 2.61
N GLY A 33 3.16 8.61 3.69
CA GLY A 33 2.17 7.51 3.62
C GLY A 33 2.77 6.14 3.26
N LYS A 34 4.11 6.04 3.23
CA LYS A 34 4.85 4.85 2.77
C LYS A 34 5.53 4.14 3.94
N PHE A 35 4.80 3.98 5.04
CA PHE A 35 5.31 3.21 6.16
C PHE A 35 5.51 1.74 5.73
N PRO A 36 6.65 1.11 6.07
CA PRO A 36 6.95 -0.25 5.62
C PRO A 36 5.98 -1.27 6.22
N THR A 37 5.64 -2.28 5.43
CA THR A 37 4.91 -3.45 5.92
C THR A 37 5.91 -4.41 6.59
N LEU A 38 5.50 -4.96 7.74
CA LEU A 38 6.29 -5.95 8.48
C LEU A 38 6.33 -7.29 7.73
N ILE A 39 7.51 -7.88 7.63
CA ILE A 39 7.72 -9.26 7.21
C ILE A 39 8.29 -10.06 8.39
N GLY A 40 7.58 -11.12 8.78
CA GLY A 40 8.06 -12.09 9.77
C GLY A 40 9.07 -13.06 9.15
N GLN A 41 9.89 -13.71 9.97
CA GLN A 41 10.93 -14.64 9.48
C GLN A 41 10.40 -15.88 8.75
N ASN A 42 9.10 -16.20 8.88
CA ASN A 42 8.45 -17.35 8.24
C ASN A 42 7.50 -16.95 7.08
N ASP A 43 7.38 -15.66 6.76
CA ASP A 43 6.54 -15.22 5.65
C ASP A 43 7.24 -15.47 4.31
N ASN A 44 6.50 -15.94 3.32
CA ASN A 44 7.02 -16.09 1.97
C ASN A 44 7.09 -14.70 1.30
N LEU A 45 8.32 -14.22 1.03
CA LEU A 45 8.56 -12.88 0.49
C LEU A 45 7.88 -12.66 -0.86
N GLU A 46 7.88 -13.67 -1.73
CA GLU A 46 7.31 -13.56 -3.08
C GLU A 46 5.79 -13.35 -3.03
N GLY A 47 5.08 -14.14 -2.23
CA GLY A 47 3.63 -13.99 -2.06
C GLY A 47 3.25 -12.61 -1.51
N LYS A 48 3.99 -12.14 -0.49
CA LYS A 48 3.73 -10.82 0.12
C LYS A 48 4.01 -9.66 -0.84
N ILE A 49 5.00 -9.81 -1.72
CA ILE A 49 5.27 -8.84 -2.77
C ILE A 49 4.12 -8.79 -3.77
N GLU A 50 3.58 -9.94 -4.17
CA GLU A 50 2.46 -10.03 -5.09
C GLU A 50 1.18 -9.42 -4.48
N GLU A 51 0.89 -9.72 -3.22
CA GLU A 51 -0.21 -9.11 -2.48
C GLU A 51 -0.09 -7.59 -2.39
N ILE A 52 1.12 -7.07 -2.14
CA ILE A 52 1.37 -5.63 -2.06
C ILE A 52 1.25 -4.95 -3.43
N LYS A 53 1.62 -5.64 -4.51
CA LYS A 53 1.43 -5.12 -5.88
C LYS A 53 -0.05 -5.10 -6.27
N ALA A 54 -0.82 -6.09 -5.83
CA ALA A 54 -2.25 -6.20 -6.10
C ALA A 54 -3.12 -5.39 -5.11
N SER A 55 -2.55 -4.94 -3.98
CA SER A 55 -3.27 -4.16 -2.98
C SER A 55 -3.29 -2.68 -3.31
N ILE A 56 -4.44 -2.06 -3.08
CA ILE A 56 -4.64 -0.62 -3.25
C ILE A 56 -4.80 0.01 -1.86
N LYS A 57 -3.98 1.03 -1.57
CA LYS A 57 -4.09 1.78 -0.30
C LYS A 57 -5.15 2.87 -0.41
N PHE A 58 -6.22 2.74 0.38
CA PHE A 58 -7.15 3.82 0.65
C PHE A 58 -6.59 4.69 1.77
N GLN A 59 -6.24 5.94 1.46
CA GLN A 59 -5.84 6.91 2.48
C GLN A 59 -6.95 7.95 2.66
N LEU A 60 -7.81 7.74 3.66
CA LEU A 60 -8.78 8.74 4.09
C LEU A 60 -8.05 9.92 4.74
N LYS A 61 -8.15 11.09 4.10
CA LYS A 61 -7.79 12.39 4.68
C LYS A 61 -9.08 13.18 4.89
N LYS A 62 -9.03 14.35 5.54
CA LYS A 62 -10.15 15.31 5.59
C LYS A 62 -10.39 15.91 4.19
N VAL A 63 -10.90 15.12 3.27
CA VAL A 63 -11.23 15.49 1.89
C VAL A 63 -12.56 14.86 1.51
N LEU A 64 -13.34 15.56 0.70
CA LEU A 64 -14.67 15.13 0.26
C LEU A 64 -14.61 14.11 -0.90
N CYS A 65 -13.52 14.12 -1.67
CA CYS A 65 -13.33 13.23 -2.81
C CYS A 65 -12.04 12.40 -2.62
N LEU A 66 -12.12 11.09 -2.86
CA LEU A 66 -10.97 10.19 -2.90
C LEU A 66 -10.83 9.61 -4.32
N GLY A 67 -9.61 9.63 -4.85
CA GLY A 67 -9.26 8.98 -6.12
C GLY A 67 -8.48 7.71 -5.87
N VAL A 68 -8.92 6.60 -6.48
CA VAL A 68 -8.32 5.27 -6.29
C VAL A 68 -8.12 4.60 -7.65
N ALA A 69 -6.95 4.01 -7.87
CA ALA A 69 -6.65 3.28 -9.09
C ALA A 69 -7.12 1.82 -8.94
N ILE A 70 -8.13 1.44 -9.72
CA ILE A 70 -8.87 0.16 -9.57
C ILE A 70 -8.42 -0.88 -10.61
N GLY A 71 -7.55 -0.52 -11.56
CA GLY A 71 -7.03 -1.47 -12.54
C GLY A 71 -6.03 -0.89 -13.54
N HIS A 72 -5.48 -1.77 -14.38
CA HIS A 72 -4.58 -1.45 -15.47
C HIS A 72 -5.29 -1.52 -16.83
N VAL A 73 -4.80 -0.77 -17.83
CA VAL A 73 -5.41 -0.65 -19.17
C VAL A 73 -5.52 -1.99 -19.92
N GLY A 74 -4.72 -3.00 -19.55
CA GLY A 74 -4.73 -4.33 -20.19
C GLY A 74 -5.59 -5.39 -19.49
N MET A 75 -6.33 -5.07 -18.43
CA MET A 75 -7.18 -6.03 -17.71
C MET A 75 -8.53 -6.25 -18.44
N ALA A 76 -9.11 -7.45 -18.26
CA ALA A 76 -10.43 -7.74 -18.81
C ALA A 76 -11.54 -6.94 -18.11
N GLU A 77 -12.61 -6.62 -18.83
CA GLU A 77 -13.74 -5.83 -18.31
C GLU A 77 -14.40 -6.48 -17.09
N LYS A 78 -14.43 -7.82 -17.04
CA LYS A 78 -14.95 -8.56 -15.88
C LYS A 78 -14.08 -8.37 -14.63
N GLU A 79 -12.75 -8.36 -14.76
CA GLU A 79 -11.85 -8.16 -13.64
C GLU A 79 -11.94 -6.72 -13.12
N LEU A 80 -12.04 -5.74 -14.03
CA LEU A 80 -12.29 -4.33 -13.68
C LEU A 80 -13.61 -4.16 -12.92
N TYR A 81 -14.67 -4.85 -13.34
CA TYR A 81 -15.95 -4.84 -12.63
C TYR A 81 -15.81 -5.38 -11.20
N VAL A 82 -15.18 -6.54 -11.05
CA VAL A 82 -14.95 -7.17 -9.73
C VAL A 82 -14.09 -6.26 -8.84
N ASN A 83 -13.03 -5.65 -9.36
CA ASN A 83 -12.20 -4.70 -8.63
C ASN A 83 -12.98 -3.45 -8.21
N THR A 84 -13.88 -2.95 -9.07
CA THR A 84 -14.74 -1.80 -8.75
C THR A 84 -15.72 -2.14 -7.64
N GLN A 85 -16.33 -3.32 -7.70
CA GLN A 85 -17.23 -3.80 -6.65
C GLN A 85 -16.50 -3.98 -5.31
N MET A 86 -15.28 -4.55 -5.32
CA MET A 86 -14.45 -4.66 -4.11
C MET A 86 -14.08 -3.27 -3.54
N ALA A 87 -13.72 -2.31 -4.39
CA ALA A 87 -13.39 -0.96 -3.97
C ALA A 87 -14.59 -0.26 -3.30
N ILE A 88 -15.80 -0.41 -3.86
CA ILE A 88 -17.04 0.13 -3.27
C ILE A 88 -17.33 -0.57 -1.94
N ASN A 89 -17.28 -1.90 -1.89
CA ASN A 89 -17.55 -2.65 -0.66
C ASN A 89 -16.60 -2.26 0.49
N PHE A 90 -15.31 -2.04 0.18
CA PHE A 90 -14.33 -1.59 1.16
C PHE A 90 -14.63 -0.16 1.64
N LEU A 91 -15.01 0.74 0.73
CA LEU A 91 -15.39 2.11 1.08
C LEU A 91 -16.63 2.15 1.99
N VAL A 92 -17.66 1.33 1.70
CA VAL A 92 -18.86 1.21 2.53
C VAL A 92 -18.52 0.62 3.90
N SER A 93 -17.63 -0.36 3.96
CA SER A 93 -17.20 -0.98 5.23
C SER A 93 -16.38 -0.04 6.12
N LEU A 94 -15.82 1.02 5.55
CA LEU A 94 -15.04 2.05 6.25
C LEU A 94 -15.91 3.21 6.78
N LEU A 95 -17.15 3.33 6.31
CA LEU A 95 -18.12 4.36 6.70
C LEU A 95 -18.89 3.90 7.95
#